data_AF-A0A4R9VTM8-F1
#
_entry.id   AF-A0A4R9VTM8-F1
#
_cell.length_a   1.000
_cell.length_b   1.000
_cell.length_c   1.000
_cell.angle_alpha   90.00
_cell.angle_beta   90.00
_cell.angle_gamma   90.00
#
_symmetry.space_group_name_H-M   'P 1'
#
loop_
_entity.id
_entity.type
_entity.pdbx_description
1 polymer ?
#
loop_
_entity_poly.entity_id
_entity_poly.type
_entity_poly.pdbx_seq_one_letter_code
_entity_poly.pdbx_strand_id
1 'polypeptide(L)'
;MAKLKIFEGNDTTAAIPSKDGYRNVTKHLLADLTTFLKASDKKRSDLLQKYSSYGGSNHIIYQLTSNPPVDEPISSTNCKVQVDEDERKRPSVNFGKHNMVIPDQHVGDPPINPGYLEEYVKAVVSLYGGGTPPEILSACEFLFGIMLLTRCR
;
A
#
# COMPACT_ATOMS: atom_id res chain seq x y z
N MET A 1 -12.10 2.36 -6.87
CA MET A 1 -11.17 2.28 -5.71
C MET A 1 -9.85 2.88 -6.15
N ALA A 2 -9.31 3.86 -5.42
CA ALA A 2 -8.05 4.50 -5.79
C ALA A 2 -6.88 3.61 -5.36
N LYS A 3 -6.00 3.26 -6.31
CA LYS A 3 -4.78 2.51 -6.00
C LYS A 3 -3.75 3.50 -5.46
N LEU A 4 -3.22 3.24 -4.25
CA LEU A 4 -2.13 4.03 -3.68
C LEU A 4 -0.77 3.47 -4.10
N LYS A 5 0.09 4.33 -4.64
CA LYS A 5 1.47 3.99 -5.03
C LYS A 5 2.45 4.93 -4.34
N ILE A 6 3.61 4.42 -3.94
CA ILE A 6 4.68 5.26 -3.39
C ILE A 6 5.82 5.39 -4.39
N PHE A 7 6.24 6.62 -4.65
CA PHE A 7 7.39 6.93 -5.50
C PHE A 7 8.45 7.70 -4.72
N GLU A 8 9.68 7.72 -5.26
CA GLU A 8 10.73 8.61 -4.79
C GLU A 8 10.53 9.99 -5.41
N GLY A 9 10.27 10.99 -4.57
CA GLY A 9 9.94 12.35 -4.96
C GLY A 9 8.71 12.42 -5.85
N ASN A 10 8.80 13.26 -6.88
CA ASN A 10 7.75 13.48 -7.88
C ASN A 10 7.89 12.59 -9.11
N ASP A 11 8.74 11.56 -9.07
CA ASP A 11 8.91 10.64 -10.19
C ASP A 11 7.80 9.58 -10.20
N THR A 12 6.61 9.99 -10.64
CA THR A 12 5.46 9.08 -10.84
C THR A 12 5.65 8.17 -12.07
N THR A 13 6.73 8.37 -12.83
CA THR A 13 7.05 7.57 -14.02
C THR A 13 8.02 6.42 -13.74
N ALA A 14 8.61 6.38 -12.54
CA ALA A 14 9.52 5.33 -12.12
C ALA A 14 8.87 3.94 -12.29
N ALA A 15 9.58 3.04 -12.97
CA ALA A 15 9.11 1.68 -13.20
C ALA A 15 8.93 0.93 -11.87
N ILE A 16 9.86 1.11 -10.92
CA ILE A 16 9.86 0.42 -9.63
C ILE A 16 9.30 1.37 -8.55
N PRO A 17 8.20 1.02 -7.86
CA PRO A 17 7.71 1.77 -6.70
C PRO A 17 8.73 1.80 -5.56
N SER A 18 8.71 2.87 -4.74
CA SER A 18 9.72 3.08 -3.69
C SER A 18 9.68 2.01 -2.60
N LYS A 19 10.62 1.06 -2.67
CA LYS A 19 10.83 0.01 -1.66
C LYS A 19 10.87 0.57 -0.24
N ASP A 20 11.69 1.59 -0.03
CA ASP A 20 11.89 2.19 1.28
C ASP A 20 10.68 3.01 1.73
N GLY A 21 9.97 3.66 0.81
CA GLY A 21 8.71 4.33 1.12
C GLY A 21 7.65 3.38 1.70
N TYR A 22 7.45 2.21 1.06
CA TYR A 22 6.52 1.19 1.58
C TYR A 22 6.95 0.63 2.94
N ARG A 23 8.26 0.37 3.12
CA ARG A 23 8.80 -0.11 4.40
C ARG A 23 8.65 0.92 5.51
N ASN A 24 8.93 2.20 5.22
CA ASN A 24 8.78 3.29 6.16
C ASN A 24 7.33 3.42 6.63
N VAL A 25 6.36 3.37 5.70
CA VAL A 25 4.93 3.37 6.07
C VAL A 25 4.62 2.23 7.03
N THR A 26 5.01 1.00 6.71
CA THR A 26 4.76 -0.17 7.59
C THR A 26 5.38 0.03 8.97
N LYS A 27 6.68 0.33 9.02
CA LYS A 27 7.44 0.44 10.26
C LYS A 27 6.88 1.53 11.17
N HIS A 28 6.59 2.70 10.62
CA HIS A 28 6.17 3.86 11.40
C HIS A 28 4.68 3.85 11.72
N LEU A 29 3.83 3.26 10.87
CA LEU A 29 2.44 3.01 11.22
C LEU A 29 2.34 2.04 12.39
N LEU A 30 3.09 0.93 12.37
CA LEU A 30 3.06 -0.05 13.47
C LEU A 30 3.62 0.53 14.77
N ALA A 31 4.64 1.39 14.68
CA ALA A 31 5.20 2.08 15.84
C ALA A 31 4.26 3.17 16.41
N ASP A 32 3.47 3.84 15.56
CA ASP A 32 2.56 4.94 15.94
C ASP A 32 1.08 4.57 15.77
N LEU A 33 0.76 3.29 15.97
CA LEU A 33 -0.56 2.73 15.67
C LEU A 33 -1.69 3.41 16.46
N THR A 34 -1.42 3.76 17.72
CA THR A 34 -2.42 4.41 18.59
C THR A 34 -2.83 5.79 18.07
N THR A 35 -1.86 6.60 17.63
CA THR A 35 -2.12 7.91 17.03
C THR A 35 -2.87 7.76 15.72
N PHE A 36 -2.46 6.80 14.90
CA PHE A 36 -3.09 6.52 13.61
C PHE A 36 -4.57 6.14 13.75
N LEU A 37 -4.90 5.24 14.69
CA LEU A 37 -6.27 4.80 14.93
C LEU A 37 -7.15 5.92 15.50
N LYS A 38 -6.61 6.78 16.38
CA LYS A 38 -7.32 7.93 16.96
C LYS A 38 -7.53 9.09 15.99
N ALA A 39 -6.73 9.18 14.93
CA ALA A 39 -6.89 10.20 13.90
C ALA A 39 -8.18 9.98 13.10
N SER A 40 -8.78 11.09 12.61
CA SER A 40 -9.91 11.02 11.67
C SER A 40 -9.51 10.34 10.36
N ASP A 41 -10.49 9.81 9.64
CA ASP A 41 -10.33 9.20 8.31
C ASP A 41 -9.52 10.07 7.33
N LYS A 42 -9.76 11.39 7.34
CA LYS A 42 -9.01 12.38 6.56
C LYS A 42 -7.59 12.59 7.09
N LYS A 43 -7.38 12.64 8.40
CA LYS A 43 -6.05 12.91 8.96
C LYS A 43 -5.10 11.72 8.88
N ARG A 44 -5.63 10.51 8.65
CA ARG A 44 -4.83 9.32 8.39
C ARG A 44 -4.04 9.40 7.09
N SER A 45 -4.54 10.04 6.02
CA SER A 45 -3.77 10.19 4.78
C SER A 45 -2.53 11.09 4.98
N ASP A 46 -2.67 12.19 5.72
CA ASP A 46 -1.53 13.04 6.11
C ASP A 46 -0.50 12.24 6.94
N LEU A 47 -0.96 11.37 7.86
CA LEU A 47 -0.07 10.51 8.65
C LEU A 47 0.66 9.47 7.78
N LEU A 48 -0.04 8.80 6.87
CA LEU A 48 0.59 7.87 5.92
C LEU A 48 1.66 8.58 5.09
N GLN A 49 1.35 9.78 4.58
CA GLN A 49 2.29 10.60 3.81
C GLN A 49 3.50 11.04 4.65
N LYS A 50 3.31 11.35 5.94
CA LYS A 50 4.42 11.63 6.87
C LYS A 50 5.28 10.39 7.10
N TYR A 51 4.67 9.21 7.23
CA TYR A 51 5.38 7.96 7.49
C TYR A 51 6.21 7.52 6.29
N SER A 52 5.73 7.69 5.05
CA SER A 52 6.52 7.35 3.86
C SER A 52 7.82 8.15 3.81
N SER A 53 7.78 9.43 4.20
CA SER A 53 8.91 10.36 4.19
C SER A 53 9.72 10.39 5.51
N TYR A 54 9.58 9.40 6.38
CA TYR A 54 10.26 9.41 7.68
C TYR A 54 11.80 9.49 7.53
N GLY A 55 12.45 10.20 8.45
CA GLY A 55 13.91 10.34 8.45
C GLY A 55 14.48 11.28 7.38
N GLY A 56 13.64 12.13 6.78
CA GLY A 56 14.05 13.06 5.71
C GLY A 56 14.09 12.41 4.32
N SER A 57 13.54 11.20 4.18
CA SER A 57 13.37 10.55 2.88
C SER A 57 12.30 11.26 2.06
N ASN A 58 12.53 11.45 0.76
CA ASN A 58 11.57 12.09 -0.12
C ASN A 58 10.69 11.03 -0.79
N HIS A 59 9.74 10.43 -0.06
CA HIS A 59 8.82 9.44 -0.63
C HIS A 59 7.38 9.94 -0.57
N ILE A 60 6.69 9.95 -1.71
CA ILE A 60 5.34 10.51 -1.85
C ILE A 60 4.35 9.40 -2.22
N ILE A 61 3.21 9.38 -1.53
CA ILE A 61 2.10 8.45 -1.79
C ILE A 61 1.11 9.14 -2.72
N TYR A 62 0.84 8.51 -3.85
CA TYR A 62 -0.07 9.00 -4.88
C TYR A 62 -1.31 8.12 -4.96
N GLN A 63 -2.45 8.74 -5.23
CA GLN A 63 -3.65 8.07 -5.68
C GLN A 63 -3.80 8.24 -7.19
N LEU A 64 -4.10 7.14 -7.90
CA LEU A 64 -4.47 7.22 -9.31
C LEU A 64 -5.95 7.62 -9.44
N THR A 65 -6.19 8.82 -9.94
CA THR A 65 -7.54 9.32 -10.27
C THR A 65 -8.09 8.64 -11.53
N SER A 66 -9.39 8.74 -11.77
CA SER A 66 -10.03 8.25 -13.00
C SER A 66 -10.63 9.41 -13.80
N ASN A 67 -10.50 9.37 -15.12
CA ASN A 67 -11.11 10.29 -16.08
C ASN A 67 -10.77 11.78 -15.85
N PRO A 68 -9.55 12.24 -16.18
CA PRO A 68 -8.42 11.50 -16.77
C PRO A 68 -7.57 10.78 -15.70
N PRO A 69 -6.80 9.74 -16.09
CA PRO A 69 -5.87 9.09 -15.17
C PRO A 69 -4.68 10.00 -14.85
N VAL A 70 -4.61 10.48 -13.61
CA VAL A 70 -3.49 11.29 -13.08
C VAL A 70 -3.12 10.78 -11.69
N ASP A 71 -1.81 10.65 -11.44
CA ASP A 71 -1.28 10.40 -10.10
C ASP A 71 -1.30 11.71 -9.29
N GLU A 72 -2.12 11.75 -8.24
CA GLU A 72 -2.26 12.90 -7.35
C GLU A 72 -1.73 12.55 -5.95
N PRO A 73 -0.84 13.36 -5.33
CA PRO A 73 -0.41 13.12 -3.96
C PRO A 73 -1.59 13.06 -2.99
N ILE A 74 -1.60 12.10 -2.07
CA ILE A 74 -2.66 12.01 -1.06
C ILE A 74 -2.48 13.07 0.02
N SER A 75 -3.61 13.55 0.54
CA SER A 75 -3.68 14.44 1.68
C SER A 75 -5.06 14.37 2.33
N SER A 76 -5.23 15.04 3.46
CA SER A 76 -6.52 15.13 4.17
C SER A 76 -7.62 15.86 3.40
N THR A 77 -7.32 16.48 2.25
CA THR A 77 -8.30 17.18 1.42
C THR A 77 -8.84 16.31 0.27
N ASN A 78 -8.07 15.35 -0.23
CA ASN A 78 -8.40 14.55 -1.42
C ASN A 78 -8.43 13.03 -1.18
N CYS A 79 -8.05 12.56 0.00
CA CYS A 79 -7.99 11.14 0.33
C CYS A 79 -8.52 10.87 1.75
N LYS A 80 -9.36 9.84 1.89
CA LYS A 80 -9.84 9.32 3.19
C LYS A 80 -9.33 7.90 3.35
N VAL A 81 -8.89 7.56 4.57
CA VAL A 81 -8.41 6.22 4.90
C VAL A 81 -9.31 5.61 5.96
N GLN A 82 -10.12 4.65 5.55
CA GLN A 82 -10.90 3.83 6.47
C GLN A 82 -10.04 2.69 7.02
N VAL A 83 -10.24 2.37 8.29
CA VAL A 83 -9.62 1.21 8.94
C VAL A 83 -10.73 0.29 9.35
N ASP A 84 -10.74 -0.91 8.78
CA ASP A 84 -11.64 -1.99 9.15
C ASP A 84 -10.85 -3.03 9.96
N GLU A 85 -11.47 -3.62 10.98
CA GLU A 85 -10.85 -4.72 11.72
C GLU A 85 -10.74 -5.97 10.83
N ASP A 86 -9.58 -6.63 10.87
CA ASP A 86 -9.41 -7.92 10.21
C ASP A 86 -10.10 -9.01 11.03
N GLU A 87 -11.23 -9.50 10.53
CA GLU A 87 -12.03 -10.52 11.20
C GLU A 87 -11.31 -11.88 11.19
N ARG A 88 -10.75 -12.27 12.33
CA ARG A 88 -10.23 -13.62 12.52
C ARG A 88 -11.37 -14.64 12.53
N LYS A 89 -11.15 -15.79 11.88
CA LYS A 89 -12.07 -16.93 11.95
C LYS A 89 -12.33 -17.28 13.42
N ARG A 90 -13.60 -17.19 13.84
CA ARG A 90 -14.00 -17.62 15.18
C ARG A 90 -13.88 -19.15 15.28
N PRO A 91 -13.39 -19.71 16.41
CA PRO A 91 -13.15 -21.15 16.54
C PRO A 91 -14.37 -22.04 16.24
N SER A 92 -15.58 -21.51 16.44
CA SER A 92 -16.85 -22.24 16.28
C SER A 92 -17.44 -22.21 14.87
N VAL A 93 -16.81 -21.54 13.90
CA VAL A 93 -17.35 -21.42 12.53
C VAL A 93 -16.64 -22.43 11.63
N ASN A 94 -17.39 -23.35 11.01
CA ASN A 94 -16.79 -24.41 10.19
C ASN A 94 -16.18 -23.89 8.87
N PHE A 95 -16.78 -22.85 8.26
CA PHE A 95 -16.33 -22.28 6.99
C PHE A 95 -15.87 -20.82 7.14
N GLY A 96 -14.72 -20.48 6.55
CA GLY A 96 -14.29 -19.08 6.44
C GLY A 96 -15.02 -18.40 5.28
N LYS A 97 -15.44 -17.14 5.47
CA LYS A 97 -15.91 -16.29 4.36
C LYS A 97 -14.81 -15.31 4.00
N HIS A 98 -14.36 -15.33 2.75
CA HIS A 98 -13.41 -14.38 2.22
C HIS A 98 -14.07 -13.57 1.11
N ASN A 99 -14.12 -12.26 1.28
CA ASN A 99 -14.55 -11.37 0.21
C ASN A 99 -13.36 -11.16 -0.74
N MET A 100 -13.43 -11.75 -1.93
CA MET A 100 -12.49 -11.45 -3.01
C MET A 100 -13.04 -10.26 -3.81
N VAL A 101 -12.25 -9.20 -3.89
CA VAL A 101 -12.53 -8.07 -4.77
C VAL A 101 -11.66 -8.24 -6.00
N ILE A 102 -12.29 -8.41 -7.16
CA ILE A 102 -11.62 -8.47 -8.45
C ILE A 102 -11.67 -7.06 -9.04
N PRO A 103 -10.64 -6.61 -9.77
CA PRO A 103 -10.73 -5.38 -10.57
C PRO A 103 -12.02 -5.37 -11.39
N ASP A 104 -12.60 -4.18 -11.55
CA ASP A 104 -13.79 -4.00 -12.37
C ASP A 104 -13.48 -4.49 -13.81
N GLN A 105 -14.13 -5.58 -14.22
CA GLN A 105 -14.00 -6.18 -15.54
C GLN A 105 -15.39 -6.31 -16.13
N HIS A 106 -15.58 -5.71 -17.30
CA HIS A 106 -16.81 -5.79 -18.07
C HIS A 106 -16.72 -6.92 -19.10
N VAL A 107 -17.88 -7.39 -19.55
CA VAL A 107 -17.96 -8.41 -20.60
C VAL A 107 -17.32 -7.84 -21.88
N GLY A 108 -16.29 -8.52 -22.39
CA GLY A 108 -15.52 -8.08 -23.56
C GLY A 108 -14.17 -7.45 -23.22
N ASP A 109 -13.87 -7.17 -21.94
CA ASP A 109 -12.55 -6.73 -21.54
C ASP A 109 -11.50 -7.85 -21.73
N PRO A 110 -10.25 -7.50 -22.08
CA PRO A 110 -9.17 -8.46 -22.11
C PRO A 110 -8.92 -9.05 -20.70
N PRO A 111 -8.34 -10.27 -20.61
CA PRO A 111 -7.95 -10.86 -19.33
C PRO A 111 -7.05 -9.92 -18.53
N ILE A 112 -7.19 -9.90 -17.20
CA ILE A 112 -6.27 -9.16 -16.32
C ILE A 112 -4.86 -9.69 -16.57
N ASN A 113 -3.99 -8.83 -17.11
CA ASN A 113 -2.59 -9.13 -17.29
C ASN A 113 -1.88 -9.04 -15.92
N PRO A 114 -1.33 -10.14 -15.35
CA PRO A 114 -0.62 -10.07 -14.08
C PRO A 114 0.71 -9.33 -14.16
N GLY A 115 1.19 -8.97 -15.34
CA GLY A 115 2.46 -8.26 -15.57
C GLY A 115 2.59 -6.92 -14.85
N TYR A 116 1.49 -6.28 -14.43
CA TYR A 116 1.57 -5.10 -13.54
C TYR A 116 2.22 -5.40 -12.18
N LEU A 117 2.34 -6.69 -11.79
CA LEU A 117 3.02 -7.14 -10.58
C LEU A 117 4.54 -7.22 -10.73
N GLU A 118 5.07 -7.20 -11.95
CA GLU A 118 6.48 -7.44 -12.25
C GLU A 118 7.41 -6.54 -11.44
N GLU A 119 7.08 -5.26 -11.32
CA GLU A 119 7.90 -4.26 -10.64
C GLU A 119 7.91 -4.47 -9.11
N TYR A 120 6.82 -4.95 -8.52
CA TYR A 120 6.77 -5.34 -7.12
C TYR A 120 7.57 -6.63 -6.87
N VAL A 121 7.54 -7.58 -7.80
CA VAL A 121 8.33 -8.82 -7.71
C VAL A 121 9.83 -8.49 -7.77
N LYS A 122 10.27 -7.64 -8.72
CA LYS A 122 11.64 -7.14 -8.79
C LYS A 122 12.09 -6.49 -7.47
N ALA A 123 11.21 -5.68 -6.88
CA ALA A 123 11.45 -5.05 -5.59
C ALA A 123 11.63 -6.07 -4.44
N VAL A 124 10.77 -7.09 -4.37
CA VAL A 124 10.90 -8.18 -3.38
C VAL A 124 12.21 -8.93 -3.55
N VAL A 125 12.57 -9.32 -4.77
CA VAL A 125 13.83 -10.03 -5.05
C VAL A 125 15.04 -9.20 -4.62
N SER A 126 15.00 -7.89 -4.89
CA SER A 126 16.04 -6.96 -4.46
C SER A 126 16.17 -6.81 -2.94
N LEU A 127 15.08 -6.97 -2.19
CA LEU A 127 15.07 -6.88 -0.72
C LEU A 127 15.41 -8.21 -0.04
N TYR A 128 14.98 -9.33 -0.63
CA TYR A 128 15.18 -10.66 -0.09
C TYR A 128 16.63 -11.13 -0.22
N GLY A 129 17.33 -10.74 -1.29
CA GLY A 129 18.77 -10.96 -1.44
C GLY A 129 19.20 -12.41 -1.16
N GLY A 130 20.07 -12.60 -0.17
CA GLY A 130 20.60 -13.90 0.25
C GLY A 130 19.72 -14.69 1.23
N GLY A 131 18.60 -14.12 1.70
CA GLY A 131 17.67 -14.75 2.63
C GLY A 131 18.07 -14.67 4.10
N THR A 132 18.88 -13.68 4.48
CA THR A 132 19.21 -13.44 5.91
C THR A 132 18.00 -12.90 6.68
N PRO A 133 17.94 -13.04 8.02
CA PRO A 133 16.80 -12.55 8.80
C PRO A 133 16.46 -11.05 8.57
N PRO A 134 17.42 -10.11 8.46
CA PRO A 134 17.11 -8.71 8.13
C PRO A 134 16.56 -8.49 6.71
N GLU A 135 17.03 -9.26 5.73
CA GLU A 135 16.55 -9.21 4.34
C GLU A 135 15.13 -9.76 4.24
N ILE A 136 14.85 -10.89 4.92
CA ILE A 136 13.51 -11.47 5.04
C ILE A 136 12.56 -10.44 5.66
N LEU A 137 12.94 -9.83 6.79
CA LEU A 137 12.12 -8.82 7.45
C LEU A 137 11.83 -7.63 6.52
N SER A 138 12.84 -7.16 5.78
CA SER A 138 12.68 -6.05 4.83
C SER A 138 11.70 -6.39 3.69
N ALA A 139 11.77 -7.61 3.16
CA ALA A 139 10.83 -8.10 2.16
C ALA A 139 9.40 -8.23 2.73
N CYS A 140 9.26 -8.72 3.98
CA CYS A 140 7.98 -8.79 4.67
C CYS A 140 7.37 -7.39 4.94
N GLU A 141 8.17 -6.42 5.39
CA GLU A 141 7.74 -5.04 5.59
C GLU A 141 7.21 -4.40 4.29
N PHE A 142 7.89 -4.67 3.18
CA PHE A 142 7.49 -4.21 1.85
C PHE A 142 6.17 -4.87 1.41
N LEU A 143 6.04 -6.19 1.52
CA LEU A 143 4.81 -6.92 1.20
C LEU A 143 3.63 -6.44 2.05
N PHE A 144 3.85 -6.24 3.35
CA PHE A 144 2.83 -5.70 4.24
C PHE A 144 2.42 -4.28 3.85
N GLY A 145 3.39 -3.43 3.50
CA GLY A 145 3.13 -2.06 3.03
C GLY A 145 2.29 -2.04 1.75
N ILE A 146 2.61 -2.91 0.78
CA ILE A 146 1.79 -3.09 -0.43
C ILE A 146 0.38 -3.47 -0.04
N MET A 147 0.20 -4.50 0.80
CA MET A 147 -1.13 -4.96 1.19
C MET A 147 -1.93 -3.85 1.90
N LEU A 148 -1.30 -3.09 2.79
CA LEU A 148 -1.93 -2.01 3.52
C LEU A 148 -2.41 -0.89 2.60
N LEU A 149 -1.61 -0.50 1.61
CA LEU A 149 -1.87 0.66 0.74
C LEU A 149 -2.64 0.32 -0.54
N THR A 150 -2.47 -0.89 -1.07
CA THR A 150 -3.25 -1.36 -2.23
C THR A 150 -4.63 -1.87 -1.85
N ARG A 151 -4.89 -2.08 -0.54
CA ARG A 151 -6.20 -2.45 0.02
C ARG A 151 -6.77 -1.41 0.98
N CYS A 152 -6.36 -0.13 0.90
CA CYS A 152 -7.16 0.94 1.48
C CYS A 152 -8.56 0.87 0.84
N ARG A 153 -9.50 0.32 1.61
CA ARG A 153 -10.94 0.33 1.32
C ARG A 153 -11.49 1.71 1.65
#